data_AF-A0AAD9PM49-F1
#
_entry.id   AF-A0AAD9PM49-F1
#
_cell.length_a   1.000
_cell.length_b   1.000
_cell.length_c   1.000
_cell.angle_alpha   90.00
_cell.angle_beta   90.00
_cell.angle_gamma   90.00
#
_symmetry.space_group_name_H-M   'P 1'
#
loop_
_entity.id
_entity.type
_entity.pdbx_description
1 polymer ?
#
loop_
_entity_poly.entity_id
_entity_poly.type
_entity_poly.pdbx_seq_one_letter_code
_entity_poly.pdbx_strand_id
1 'polypeptide(L)'
;MPRLVVPGTLLGSASTYTAGENIYERNGSLYSSVLGTLHTSTNTENGSQLMSVETGNPKLPYVGCTVLAQIVKITRKRADCNIICVDGRPLGQVQKGILVPNNIHESKTLDTTLYEWFKPGDTIRAQVQMVRVLHPK
;
A
#
# COMPACT_ATOMS: atom_id res chain seq x y z
N MET A 1 -23.04 -8.55 -2.22
CA MET A 1 -22.45 -9.02 -3.49
C MET A 1 -21.43 -8.00 -3.95
N PRO A 2 -20.18 -8.38 -4.29
CA PRO A 2 -19.21 -7.45 -4.86
C PRO A 2 -19.74 -6.92 -6.20
N ARG A 3 -19.76 -5.59 -6.37
CA ARG A 3 -20.24 -4.95 -7.60
C ARG A 3 -19.04 -4.60 -8.48
N LEU A 4 -18.87 -5.35 -9.57
CA LEU A 4 -17.86 -5.05 -10.59
C LEU A 4 -18.27 -3.81 -11.40
N VAL A 5 -17.33 -2.90 -11.63
CA VAL A 5 -17.54 -1.68 -12.41
C VAL A 5 -16.42 -1.52 -13.43
N VAL A 6 -16.74 -0.87 -14.55
CA VAL A 6 -15.78 -0.54 -15.62
C VAL A 6 -15.56 0.98 -15.66
N PRO A 7 -14.48 1.47 -16.28
CA PRO A 7 -14.29 2.91 -16.49
C PRO A 7 -15.51 3.54 -17.17
N GLY A 8 -15.98 4.67 -16.64
CA GLY A 8 -17.18 5.39 -17.11
C GLY A 8 -18.50 4.89 -16.53
N THR A 9 -18.50 3.86 -15.68
CA THR A 9 -19.72 3.39 -14.98
C THR A 9 -20.22 4.46 -14.01
N LEU A 10 -21.50 4.84 -14.10
CA LEU A 10 -22.17 5.72 -13.14
C LEU A 10 -22.36 5.01 -11.78
N LEU A 11 -21.86 5.62 -10.72
CA LEU A 11 -21.89 5.06 -9.36
C LEU A 11 -22.97 5.71 -8.49
N GLY A 12 -23.16 7.02 -8.62
CA GLY A 12 -24.13 7.79 -7.83
C GLY A 12 -23.96 9.30 -7.96
N SER A 13 -24.70 10.06 -7.17
CA SER A 13 -24.61 11.52 -7.09
C SER A 13 -23.54 11.96 -6.08
N ALA A 14 -22.78 13.00 -6.40
CA ALA A 14 -21.79 13.62 -5.51
C ALA A 14 -22.43 14.32 -4.29
N SER A 15 -23.75 14.55 -4.32
CA SER A 15 -24.49 15.08 -3.16
C SER A 15 -24.68 14.05 -2.04
N THR A 16 -24.72 12.76 -2.37
CA THR A 16 -24.95 11.67 -1.41
C THR A 16 -23.67 10.92 -1.08
N TYR A 17 -22.77 10.83 -2.05
CA TYR A 17 -21.54 10.04 -1.95
C TYR A 17 -20.31 10.92 -2.11
N THR A 18 -19.26 10.61 -1.37
CA THR A 18 -17.96 11.24 -1.53
C THR A 18 -17.08 10.38 -2.44
N ALA A 19 -16.42 11.02 -3.41
CA ALA A 19 -15.47 10.35 -4.30
C ALA A 19 -14.19 9.95 -3.53
N GLY A 20 -13.90 8.66 -3.51
CA GLY A 20 -12.64 8.10 -2.99
C GLY A 20 -11.71 7.62 -4.10
N GLU A 21 -10.84 6.66 -3.78
CA GLU A 21 -9.83 6.13 -4.71
C GLU A 21 -10.48 5.57 -5.98
N ASN A 22 -9.91 5.95 -7.13
CA ASN A 22 -10.34 5.51 -8.48
C ASN A 22 -11.75 5.92 -8.91
N ILE A 23 -12.30 6.99 -8.34
CA ILE A 23 -13.57 7.60 -8.74
C ILE A 23 -13.30 9.07 -9.12
N TYR A 24 -13.98 9.55 -10.15
CA TYR A 24 -13.97 10.97 -10.52
C TYR A 24 -15.39 11.52 -10.56
N GLU A 25 -15.52 12.81 -10.28
CA GLU A 25 -16.78 13.53 -10.39
C GLU A 25 -16.87 14.23 -11.75
N ARG A 26 -18.03 14.15 -12.40
CA ARG A 26 -18.36 14.94 -13.58
C ARG A 26 -19.84 15.35 -13.51
N ASN A 27 -20.10 16.66 -13.58
CA ASN A 27 -21.45 17.23 -13.56
C ASN A 27 -22.28 16.78 -12.33
N GLY A 28 -21.69 16.76 -11.13
CA GLY A 28 -22.37 16.34 -9.90
C GLY A 28 -22.63 14.83 -9.80
N SER A 29 -22.11 14.03 -10.73
CA SER A 29 -22.23 12.57 -10.73
C SER A 29 -20.86 11.91 -10.62
N LEU A 30 -20.81 10.80 -9.89
CA LEU A 30 -19.59 10.02 -9.66
C LEU A 30 -19.48 8.87 -10.66
N TYR A 31 -18.30 8.74 -11.24
CA TYR A 31 -17.98 7.71 -12.23
C TYR A 31 -16.73 6.94 -11.83
N SER A 32 -16.70 5.65 -12.16
CA SER A 32 -15.48 4.85 -12.00
C SER A 32 -14.42 5.26 -13.02
N SER A 33 -13.18 5.45 -12.59
CA SER A 33 -12.02 5.66 -13.48
C SER A 33 -11.40 4.37 -13.99
N VAL A 34 -11.67 3.24 -13.31
CA VAL A 34 -10.93 1.97 -13.49
C VAL A 34 -11.88 0.77 -13.53
N LEU A 35 -11.38 -0.37 -14.02
CA LEU A 35 -12.02 -1.67 -13.83
C LEU A 35 -11.74 -2.16 -12.40
N GLY A 36 -12.78 -2.50 -11.64
CA GLY A 36 -12.60 -3.00 -10.28
C GLY A 36 -13.89 -3.28 -9.53
N THR A 37 -13.76 -3.59 -8.24
CA THR A 37 -14.88 -3.84 -7.33
C THR A 37 -15.21 -2.58 -6.55
N LEU A 38 -16.48 -2.17 -6.56
CA LEU A 38 -16.96 -1.02 -5.80
C LEU A 38 -17.07 -1.37 -4.32
N HIS A 39 -16.42 -0.55 -3.49
CA HIS A 39 -16.53 -0.57 -2.04
C HIS A 39 -17.16 0.73 -1.56
N THR A 40 -18.15 0.61 -0.68
CA THR A 40 -18.79 1.75 -0.03
C THR A 40 -18.54 1.65 1.47
N SER A 41 -17.84 2.63 2.03
CA SER A 41 -17.61 2.75 3.46
C SER A 41 -18.45 3.90 4.01
N THR A 42 -19.27 3.63 5.01
CA THR A 42 -20.04 4.66 5.72
C THR A 42 -19.13 5.33 6.75
N ASN A 43 -18.87 6.63 6.63
CA ASN A 43 -18.17 7.35 7.67
C ASN A 43 -19.18 7.73 8.76
N THR A 44 -19.02 7.13 9.94
CA THR A 44 -19.95 7.27 11.08
C THR A 44 -20.01 8.68 11.65
N GLU A 45 -19.02 9.53 11.38
CA GLU A 45 -18.93 10.87 11.97
C GLU A 45 -19.78 11.91 11.22
N ASN A 46 -19.94 11.77 9.90
CA ASN A 46 -20.65 12.75 9.06
C ASN A 46 -21.84 12.17 8.29
N GLY A 47 -22.12 10.86 8.43
CA GLY A 47 -23.14 10.16 7.65
C GLY A 47 -22.83 10.07 6.15
N SER A 48 -21.69 10.60 5.69
CA SER A 48 -21.28 10.58 4.30
C SER A 48 -20.76 9.19 3.92
N GLN A 49 -21.20 8.71 2.76
CA GLN A 49 -20.79 7.41 2.22
C GLN A 49 -19.62 7.63 1.27
N LEU A 50 -18.44 7.15 1.65
CA LEU A 50 -17.25 7.16 0.80
C LEU A 50 -17.32 5.97 -0.15
N MET A 51 -17.26 6.24 -1.45
CA MET A 51 -17.12 5.20 -2.46
C MET A 51 -15.67 5.11 -2.92
N SER A 52 -15.18 3.90 -3.13
CA SER A 52 -13.88 3.65 -3.78
C SER A 52 -13.98 2.43 -4.67
N VAL A 53 -13.16 2.39 -5.72
CA VAL A 53 -13.08 1.24 -6.61
C VAL A 53 -11.75 0.54 -6.41
N GLU A 54 -11.79 -0.70 -5.97
CA GLU A 54 -10.62 -1.55 -5.78
C GLU A 54 -10.27 -2.27 -7.09
N THR A 55 -9.08 -2.00 -7.61
CA THR A 55 -8.53 -2.74 -8.75
C THR A 55 -7.84 -4.01 -8.28
N GLY A 56 -7.83 -5.03 -9.15
CA GLY A 56 -7.02 -6.24 -8.96
C GLY A 56 -5.53 -6.04 -9.29
N ASN A 57 -5.12 -4.84 -9.68
CA ASN A 57 -3.72 -4.56 -10.00
C ASN A 57 -2.90 -4.48 -8.71
N PRO A 58 -1.72 -5.12 -8.65
CA PRO A 58 -0.88 -5.06 -7.47
C PRO A 58 -0.43 -3.62 -7.22
N LYS A 59 -0.65 -3.12 -5.99
CA LYS A 59 -0.21 -1.77 -5.59
C LYS A 59 1.31 -1.75 -5.51
N LEU A 60 1.96 -0.88 -6.28
CA LEU A 60 3.40 -0.64 -6.09
C LEU A 60 3.63 -0.02 -4.70
N PRO A 61 4.76 -0.34 -4.02
CA PRO A 61 5.09 0.31 -2.75
C PRO A 61 5.20 1.82 -2.91
N TYR A 62 4.55 2.57 -2.01
CA TYR A 62 4.59 4.04 -1.97
C TYR A 62 4.98 4.52 -0.57
N VAL A 63 5.38 5.78 -0.44
CA VAL A 63 5.79 6.33 0.86
C VAL A 63 4.59 6.35 1.82
N GLY A 64 4.81 5.85 3.04
CA GLY A 64 3.79 5.77 4.10
C GLY A 64 2.98 4.48 4.12
N CYS A 65 3.02 3.65 3.06
CA CYS A 65 2.33 2.37 3.03
C CYS A 65 2.92 1.37 4.04
N THR A 66 2.10 0.42 4.49
CA THR A 66 2.55 -0.70 5.30
C THR A 66 2.86 -1.89 4.41
N VAL A 67 4.07 -2.44 4.56
CA VAL A 67 4.52 -3.60 3.78
C VAL A 67 4.81 -4.80 4.65
N LEU A 68 4.59 -5.97 4.09
CA LEU A 68 5.20 -7.21 4.56
C LEU A 68 6.38 -7.53 3.68
N ALA A 69 7.53 -7.77 4.28
CA ALA A 69 8.76 -8.09 3.57
C ALA A 69 9.49 -9.26 4.23
N GLN A 70 10.09 -10.12 3.42
CA GLN A 70 10.94 -11.19 3.90
C GLN A 70 12.40 -10.78 3.81
N ILE A 71 13.16 -10.99 4.89
CA ILE A 71 14.59 -10.70 4.91
C ILE A 71 15.33 -11.77 4.10
N VAL A 72 16.11 -11.32 3.11
CA VAL A 72 16.84 -12.21 2.20
C VAL A 72 18.31 -12.31 2.62
N LYS A 73 18.90 -11.16 2.97
CA LYS A 73 20.32 -11.07 3.30
C LYS A 73 20.54 -9.99 4.34
N ILE A 74 21.39 -10.28 5.32
CA ILE A 74 21.81 -9.31 6.32
C ILE A 74 23.30 -9.01 6.10
N THR A 75 23.66 -7.75 6.27
CA THR A 75 25.03 -7.27 6.37
C THR A 75 25.13 -6.41 7.63
N ARG A 76 26.35 -6.01 8.02
CA ARG A 76 26.53 -5.12 9.18
C ARG A 76 25.80 -3.77 9.01
N LYS A 77 25.65 -3.28 7.77
CA LYS A 77 25.11 -1.92 7.49
C LYS A 77 23.64 -1.91 7.07
N ARG A 78 23.11 -3.02 6.56
CA ARG A 78 21.73 -3.12 6.06
C ARG A 78 21.25 -4.56 5.97
N ALA A 79 19.94 -4.74 5.98
CA ALA A 79 19.27 -5.96 5.57
C ALA A 79 18.54 -5.72 4.24
N ASP A 80 18.80 -6.58 3.26
CA ASP A 80 18.10 -6.61 1.98
C ASP A 80 16.86 -7.51 2.16
N CYS A 81 15.69 -7.00 1.74
CA CYS A 81 14.42 -7.71 1.88
C CYS A 81 13.61 -7.72 0.58
N ASN A 82 12.72 -8.70 0.46
CA ASN A 82 11.76 -8.85 -0.62
C ASN A 82 10.39 -8.46 -0.09
N ILE A 83 9.81 -7.39 -0.62
CA ILE A 83 8.45 -6.97 -0.31
C ILE A 83 7.50 -7.93 -1.03
N ILE A 84 6.58 -8.50 -0.26
CA ILE A 84 5.60 -9.50 -0.73
C ILE A 84 4.17 -8.96 -0.71
N CYS A 85 3.85 -8.03 0.20
CA CYS A 85 2.53 -7.40 0.29
C CYS A 85 2.65 -5.90 0.58
N VAL A 86 1.71 -5.12 0.05
CA VAL A 86 1.52 -3.69 0.28
C VAL A 86 0.07 -3.46 0.72
N ASP A 87 -0.12 -2.89 1.92
CA ASP A 87 -1.43 -2.61 2.53
C ASP A 87 -2.39 -3.81 2.48
N GLY A 88 -1.86 -5.01 2.78
CA GLY A 88 -2.62 -6.25 2.80
C GLY A 88 -2.85 -6.89 1.42
N ARG A 89 -2.41 -6.24 0.33
CA ARG A 89 -2.52 -6.79 -1.03
C ARG A 89 -1.21 -7.45 -1.45
N PRO A 90 -1.24 -8.70 -1.95
CA PRO A 90 -0.05 -9.36 -2.47
C PRO A 90 0.44 -8.66 -3.74
N LEU A 91 1.76 -8.60 -3.89
CA LEU A 91 2.38 -8.08 -5.10
C LEU A 91 2.44 -9.18 -6.18
N GLY A 92 2.14 -8.81 -7.42
CA GLY A 92 2.32 -9.69 -8.58
C GLY A 92 3.79 -9.94 -8.95
N GLN A 93 4.68 -9.04 -8.51
CA GLN A 93 6.13 -9.17 -8.67
C GLN A 93 6.84 -8.74 -7.38
N VAL A 94 7.83 -9.51 -6.97
CA VAL A 94 8.65 -9.20 -5.80
C VAL A 94 9.39 -7.87 -6.00
N GLN A 95 9.20 -6.95 -5.05
CA GLN A 95 9.90 -5.66 -5.02
C GLN A 95 11.02 -5.70 -3.99
N LYS A 96 12.15 -5.06 -4.25
CA LYS A 96 13.28 -5.04 -3.31
C LYS A 96 13.13 -3.91 -2.30
N GLY A 97 13.35 -4.23 -1.03
CA GLY A 97 13.44 -3.29 0.08
C GLY A 97 14.80 -3.33 0.77
N ILE A 98 15.11 -2.26 1.50
CA ILE A 98 16.32 -2.17 2.32
C ILE A 98 15.91 -1.68 3.71
N LEU A 99 16.29 -2.42 4.74
CA LEU A 99 16.18 -2.01 6.14
C LEU A 99 17.57 -1.62 6.65
N VAL A 100 17.67 -0.44 7.27
CA VAL A 100 18.91 0.06 7.92
C VAL A 100 18.70 0.18 9.42
N PRO A 101 19.76 0.04 10.26
CA PRO A 101 19.63 0.07 11.71
C PRO A 101 18.89 1.30 12.24
N ASN A 102 19.21 2.50 11.71
CA ASN A 102 18.59 3.76 12.11
C ASN A 102 17.06 3.82 11.90
N ASN A 103 16.50 2.92 11.08
CA ASN A 103 15.06 2.85 10.81
C ASN A 103 14.33 1.87 11.75
N ILE A 104 15.05 1.21 12.67
CA ILE A 104 14.46 0.35 13.68
C ILE A 104 14.20 1.20 14.91
N HIS A 105 12.94 1.28 15.35
CA HIS A 105 12.53 2.13 16.46
C HIS A 105 13.36 1.87 17.74
N GLU A 106 13.59 0.59 18.04
CA GLU A 106 14.30 0.13 19.25
C GLU A 106 15.84 0.24 19.15
N SER A 107 16.39 0.40 17.94
CA SER A 107 17.83 0.58 17.73
C SER A 107 18.31 2.00 18.02
N LYS A 108 17.40 2.97 18.26
CA LYS A 108 17.78 4.37 18.48
C LYS A 108 18.39 4.62 19.88
N THR A 109 18.27 3.65 20.78
CA THR A 109 18.73 3.72 22.17
C THR A 109 19.93 2.81 22.46
N LEU A 110 20.30 1.91 21.54
CA LEU A 110 21.33 0.90 21.74
C LEU A 110 22.16 0.69 20.47
N ASP A 111 23.50 0.67 20.61
CA ASP A 111 24.43 0.25 19.56
C ASP A 111 24.29 -1.27 19.31
N THR A 112 23.23 -1.64 18.60
CA THR A 112 22.87 -3.04 18.37
C THR A 112 23.11 -3.43 16.93
N THR A 113 23.60 -4.65 16.69
CA THR A 113 23.79 -5.13 15.32
C THR A 113 22.50 -5.72 14.75
N LEU A 114 22.23 -5.51 13.46
CA LEU A 114 21.05 -6.09 12.77
C LEU A 114 20.92 -7.62 12.95
N TYR A 115 22.04 -8.31 13.15
CA TYR A 115 22.08 -9.75 13.34
C TYR A 115 21.47 -10.22 14.65
N GLU A 116 21.35 -9.35 15.65
CA GLU A 116 20.72 -9.71 16.92
C GLU A 116 19.19 -9.76 16.79
N TRP A 117 18.63 -8.87 15.95
CA TRP A 117 17.18 -8.71 15.78
C TRP A 117 16.58 -9.63 14.72
N PHE A 118 17.34 -9.92 13.66
CA PHE A 118 16.81 -10.55 12.46
C PHE A 118 17.70 -11.67 11.93
N LYS A 119 17.08 -12.55 11.15
CA LYS A 119 17.71 -13.63 10.38
C LYS A 119 17.15 -13.68 8.94
N PRO A 120 17.93 -14.18 7.97
CA PRO A 120 17.39 -14.50 6.64
C PRO A 120 16.22 -15.48 6.75
N GLY A 121 15.12 -15.19 6.06
CA GLY A 121 13.87 -15.93 6.12
C GLY A 121 12.79 -15.25 6.97
N ASP A 122 13.15 -14.36 7.88
CA ASP A 122 12.20 -13.65 8.75
C ASP A 122 11.26 -12.77 7.93
N THR A 123 9.98 -12.76 8.33
CA THR A 123 8.99 -11.84 7.75
C THR A 123 8.77 -10.67 8.70
N ILE A 124 8.97 -9.46 8.18
CA ILE A 124 8.83 -8.22 8.93
C ILE A 124 7.66 -7.40 8.38
N ARG A 125 6.98 -6.69 9.29
CA ARG A 125 6.04 -5.63 8.95
C ARG A 125 6.74 -4.28 9.11
N ALA A 126 6.74 -3.46 8.07
CA ALA A 126 7.43 -2.18 8.07
C ALA A 126 6.60 -1.10 7.37
N GLN A 127 6.91 0.16 7.66
CA GLN A 127 6.37 1.30 6.92
C GLN A 127 7.41 1.82 5.93
N VAL A 128 7.00 2.08 4.69
CA VAL A 128 7.91 2.58 3.65
C VAL A 128 8.20 4.05 3.89
N GLN A 129 9.48 4.38 4.15
CA GLN A 129 9.94 5.75 4.35
C GLN A 129 10.40 6.43 3.05
N MET A 130 10.97 5.65 2.13
CA MET A 130 11.52 6.17 0.87
C MET A 130 11.33 5.14 -0.24
N VAL A 131 10.98 5.62 -1.44
CA VAL A 131 10.95 4.82 -2.66
C VAL A 131 12.00 5.37 -3.61
N ARG A 132 12.80 4.50 -4.23
CA ARG A 132 13.73 4.87 -5.31
C ARG A 132 13.32 4.18 -6.60
N VAL A 133 13.06 4.96 -7.63
CA VAL A 133 12.82 4.45 -8.98
C VAL A 133 14.17 4.26 -9.66
N LEU A 134 14.54 3.01 -9.91
CA LEU A 134 15.71 2.70 -10.72
C LEU A 134 15.31 2.83 -12.20
N HIS A 135 15.87 3.82 -12.87
CA HIS A 135 15.77 3.88 -14.33
C HIS A 135 16.71 2.81 -14.91
N PRO A 136 16.24 1.97 -15.84
CA PRO A 136 17.15 1.09 -16.58
C PRO A 136 18.15 1.97 -17.34
N LYS A 137 19.43 1.56 -17.30
CA LYS A 137 20.49 2.16 -18.12
C LYS A 137 20.36 1.70 -19.57
#